data_AF-A0A920E392-F1
#
_entry.id   AF-A0A920E392-F1
#
_cell.length_a   1.000
_cell.length_b   1.000
_cell.length_c   1.000
_cell.angle_alpha   90.00
_cell.angle_beta   90.00
_cell.angle_gamma   90.00
#
_symmetry.space_group_name_H-M   'P 1'
#
loop_
_entity.id
_entity.type
_entity.pdbx_description
1 polymer ?
#
loop_
_entity_poly.entity_id
_entity_poly.type
_entity_poly.pdbx_seq_one_letter_code
_entity_poly.pdbx_strand_id
1 'polypeptide(L)'
;MKENWSPQSWKFKKALHQPVYDNVPKLNKITKKMKKLPPLVFAGEVRELKCELAKCADGKGFLLQAGDCAESFAEFHPNYIRDTFRVIMQMAVILSFASGVPVVKLGRLAGQFAKPRSSPIEKKGDLELPSYLGDMINCIDFSKKAREPDPERMIQAYNQAASTQNLLRAFAYGGYADLSTIQSWNLDFVKKSKQGSNFKNLANRISECLNFMNACGVNNHNVRQLSETNFYISHEALLLPYESAFTRIDSTTGDWYNVGAHMLWIGDRTRDLNGAHVEFCSGISNPIGIKVGPTTEHNELVKVINRINPKNEAGKIVLIVRMGAGNIEKLYPPDYKSNKKK
;
A
#
# COMPACT_ATOMS: atom_id res chain seq x y z
N MET A 1 14.23 -17.64 13.02
CA MET A 1 13.06 -17.99 12.18
C MET A 1 11.97 -18.52 13.10
N LYS A 2 10.68 -18.18 12.87
CA LYS A 2 9.58 -18.83 13.60
C LYS A 2 9.60 -20.32 13.24
N GLU A 3 9.70 -21.19 14.24
CA GLU A 3 9.57 -22.63 14.05
C GLU A 3 8.28 -22.90 13.26
N ASN A 4 8.40 -23.58 12.12
CA ASN A 4 7.30 -24.00 11.23
C ASN A 4 6.67 -22.95 10.29
N TRP A 5 7.17 -21.71 10.19
CA TRP A 5 6.67 -20.78 9.15
C TRP A 5 7.33 -21.02 7.79
N SER A 6 6.53 -20.96 6.73
CA SER A 6 7.00 -20.86 5.34
C SER A 6 6.04 -19.97 4.53
N PRO A 7 6.41 -19.52 3.32
CA PRO A 7 5.49 -18.82 2.44
C PRO A 7 4.22 -19.60 2.07
N GLN A 8 4.15 -20.90 2.36
CA GLN A 8 3.00 -21.76 2.08
C GLN A 8 2.22 -22.17 3.35
N SER A 9 2.70 -21.81 4.55
CA SER A 9 2.07 -22.15 5.84
C SER A 9 0.60 -21.72 5.94
N TRP A 10 0.24 -20.62 5.28
CA TRP A 10 -1.13 -20.10 5.20
C TRP A 10 -2.14 -21.10 4.63
N LYS A 11 -1.70 -22.07 3.80
CA LYS A 11 -2.57 -23.09 3.21
C LYS A 11 -3.19 -24.03 4.25
N PHE A 12 -2.59 -24.13 5.43
CA PHE A 12 -3.09 -24.93 6.54
C PHE A 12 -4.01 -24.13 7.48
N LYS A 13 -4.40 -22.92 7.09
CA LYS A 13 -5.29 -22.03 7.84
C LYS A 13 -6.52 -21.71 6.99
N LYS A 14 -7.59 -21.27 7.64
CA LYS A 14 -8.80 -20.79 6.94
C LYS A 14 -8.49 -19.49 6.20
N ALA A 15 -8.60 -19.51 4.88
CA ALA A 15 -8.39 -18.35 4.03
C ALA A 15 -9.73 -17.77 3.56
N LEU A 16 -10.07 -16.57 4.02
CA LEU A 16 -11.28 -15.87 3.58
C LEU A 16 -11.03 -15.12 2.27
N HIS A 17 -12.09 -14.89 1.50
CA HIS A 17 -12.06 -14.12 0.25
C HIS A 17 -11.04 -14.62 -0.80
N GLN A 18 -10.74 -15.93 -0.82
CA GLN A 18 -10.00 -16.54 -1.92
C GLN A 18 -10.96 -16.98 -3.04
N PRO A 19 -10.58 -16.84 -4.31
CA PRO A 19 -11.31 -17.47 -5.41
C PRO A 19 -11.17 -19.00 -5.36
N VAL A 20 -12.18 -19.68 -5.90
CA VAL A 20 -12.09 -21.10 -6.23
C VAL A 20 -11.67 -21.20 -7.70
N TYR A 21 -10.51 -21.81 -7.95
CA TYR A 21 -10.02 -22.06 -9.30
C TYR A 21 -10.32 -23.52 -9.69
N ASP A 22 -11.10 -23.72 -10.75
CA ASP A 22 -11.48 -25.06 -11.21
C ASP A 22 -10.26 -25.89 -11.69
N ASN A 23 -9.27 -25.22 -12.28
CA ASN A 23 -8.05 -25.86 -12.79
C ASN A 23 -6.87 -25.64 -11.83
N VAL A 24 -6.81 -26.44 -10.77
CA VAL A 24 -5.70 -26.43 -9.79
C VAL A 24 -4.32 -26.70 -10.43
N PRO A 25 -4.15 -27.64 -11.39
CA PRO A 25 -2.89 -27.79 -12.11
C PRO A 25 -2.42 -26.51 -12.82
N LYS A 26 -3.33 -25.75 -13.45
CA LYS A 26 -3.02 -24.45 -14.06
C LYS A 26 -2.57 -23.43 -13.02
N LEU A 27 -3.27 -23.33 -11.88
CA LEU A 27 -2.87 -22.47 -10.76
C LEU A 27 -1.45 -22.79 -10.27
N ASN A 28 -1.13 -24.07 -10.07
CA ASN A 28 0.19 -24.51 -9.63
C ASN A 28 1.29 -24.20 -10.66
N LYS A 29 0.99 -24.38 -11.95
CA LYS A 29 1.91 -24.02 -13.05
C LYS A 29 2.21 -22.51 -13.03
N ILE A 30 1.19 -21.68 -12.88
CA ILE A 30 1.35 -20.22 -12.87
C ILE A 30 2.10 -19.71 -11.65
N THR A 31 1.73 -20.17 -10.45
CA THR A 31 2.45 -19.79 -9.22
C THR A 31 3.91 -20.25 -9.24
N LYS A 32 4.23 -21.41 -9.84
CA LYS A 32 5.62 -21.85 -10.06
C LYS A 32 6.37 -20.95 -11.05
N LYS A 33 5.71 -20.47 -12.11
CA LYS A 33 6.28 -19.49 -13.06
C LYS A 33 6.58 -18.17 -12.35
N MET A 34 5.64 -17.65 -11.57
CA MET A 34 5.77 -16.39 -10.83
C MET A 34 6.95 -16.39 -9.84
N LYS A 35 7.21 -17.51 -9.17
CA LYS A 35 8.38 -17.64 -8.26
C LYS A 35 9.73 -17.38 -8.94
N LYS A 36 9.81 -17.51 -10.27
CA LYS A 36 11.02 -17.25 -11.06
C LYS A 36 11.08 -15.83 -11.63
N LEU A 37 10.01 -15.05 -11.50
CA LEU A 37 9.99 -13.68 -11.99
C LEU A 37 10.79 -12.76 -11.05
N PRO A 38 11.39 -11.69 -11.60
CA PRO A 38 12.06 -10.66 -10.80
C PRO A 38 11.16 -10.06 -9.71
N PRO A 39 11.76 -9.62 -8.59
CA PRO A 39 11.04 -8.85 -7.57
C PRO A 39 10.58 -7.48 -8.10
N LEU A 40 9.47 -6.94 -7.55
CA LEU A 40 9.05 -5.56 -7.79
C LEU A 40 9.82 -4.56 -6.91
N VAL A 41 10.23 -5.01 -5.71
CA VAL A 41 10.97 -4.21 -4.74
C VAL A 41 12.14 -4.99 -4.14
N PHE A 42 13.19 -4.28 -3.74
CA PHE A 42 14.34 -4.86 -3.05
C PHE A 42 14.11 -4.85 -1.53
N ALA A 43 14.60 -5.87 -0.82
CA ALA A 43 14.44 -6.00 0.62
C ALA A 43 15.08 -4.84 1.41
N GLY A 44 16.15 -4.23 0.89
CA GLY A 44 16.75 -3.02 1.46
C GLY A 44 15.78 -1.83 1.48
N GLU A 45 14.98 -1.64 0.43
CA GLU A 45 13.98 -0.58 0.35
C GLU A 45 12.85 -0.80 1.35
N VAL A 46 12.49 -2.06 1.60
CA VAL A 46 11.51 -2.43 2.63
C VAL A 46 12.02 -2.08 4.04
N ARG A 47 13.32 -2.32 4.30
CA ARG A 47 13.94 -1.94 5.57
C ARG A 47 14.00 -0.42 5.74
N GLU A 48 14.30 0.31 4.67
CA GLU A 48 14.28 1.78 4.68
C GLU A 48 12.89 2.31 5.01
N LEU A 49 11.84 1.80 4.36
CA LEU A 49 10.46 2.15 4.70
C LEU A 49 10.15 1.83 6.17
N LYS A 50 10.59 0.67 6.70
CA LYS A 50 10.39 0.33 8.11
C LYS A 50 11.04 1.35 9.04
N CYS A 51 12.25 1.82 8.72
CA CYS A 51 12.94 2.87 9.47
C CYS A 51 12.21 4.22 9.40
N GLU A 52 11.67 4.60 8.24
CA GLU A 52 10.87 5.82 8.11
C GLU A 52 9.55 5.73 8.90
N LEU A 53 8.88 4.58 8.86
CA LEU A 53 7.66 4.33 9.65
C LEU A 53 7.93 4.31 11.16
N ALA A 54 9.12 3.88 11.60
CA ALA A 54 9.52 3.98 13.00
C ALA A 54 9.59 5.46 13.44
N LYS A 55 10.12 6.35 12.59
CA LYS A 55 10.11 7.80 12.86
C LYS A 55 8.68 8.35 12.95
N CYS A 56 7.77 7.87 12.10
CA CYS A 56 6.34 8.23 12.20
C CYS A 56 5.73 7.81 13.54
N ALA A 57 6.03 6.60 14.02
CA ALA A 57 5.55 6.13 15.32
C ALA A 57 6.03 7.01 16.49
N ASP A 58 7.23 7.58 16.37
CA ASP A 58 7.81 8.51 17.35
C ASP A 58 7.35 9.98 17.17
N GLY A 59 6.43 10.26 16.24
CA GLY A 59 5.96 11.62 15.93
C GLY A 59 7.00 12.48 15.19
N LYS A 60 8.07 11.88 14.66
CA LYS A 60 9.14 12.54 13.88
C LYS A 60 8.96 12.40 12.37
N GLY A 61 7.77 11.98 11.94
CA GLY A 61 7.41 11.82 10.55
C GLY A 61 5.90 11.64 10.40
N PHE A 62 5.41 11.73 9.17
CA PHE A 62 3.99 11.58 8.86
C PHE A 62 3.81 10.61 7.68
N LEU A 63 2.91 9.62 7.80
CA LEU A 63 2.64 8.69 6.71
C LEU A 63 1.50 9.21 5.83
N LEU A 64 1.78 9.44 4.54
CA LEU A 64 0.77 9.66 3.51
C LEU A 64 0.61 8.39 2.67
N GLN A 65 -0.49 7.66 2.87
CA GLN A 65 -0.86 6.51 2.04
C GLN A 65 -2.09 6.82 1.18
N ALA A 66 -1.95 6.77 -0.15
CA ALA A 66 -3.02 7.16 -1.08
C ALA A 66 -2.89 6.47 -2.45
N GLY A 67 -3.98 6.43 -3.22
CA GLY A 67 -4.07 5.77 -4.52
C GLY A 67 -5.40 5.03 -4.66
N ASP A 68 -5.46 4.04 -5.55
CA ASP A 68 -6.73 3.47 -5.98
C ASP A 68 -7.42 2.58 -4.95
N CYS A 69 -8.74 2.48 -5.10
CA CYS A 69 -9.51 1.47 -4.40
C CYS A 69 -9.14 0.07 -4.92
N ALA A 70 -9.18 -0.13 -6.24
CA ALA A 70 -8.38 -1.13 -6.93
C ALA A 70 -8.03 -0.66 -8.32
N GLU A 71 -6.80 -0.98 -8.71
CA GLU A 71 -6.29 -0.79 -10.05
C GLU A 71 -7.05 -1.69 -11.03
N SER A 72 -7.20 -1.21 -12.26
CA SER A 72 -7.86 -1.89 -13.37
C SER A 72 -6.87 -2.13 -14.51
N PHE A 73 -6.99 -3.25 -15.20
CA PHE A 73 -6.23 -3.54 -16.42
C PHE A 73 -6.64 -2.62 -17.57
N ALA A 74 -7.90 -2.16 -17.57
CA ALA A 74 -8.41 -1.25 -18.61
C ALA A 74 -7.91 0.20 -18.43
N GLU A 75 -7.58 0.60 -17.20
CA GLU A 75 -7.11 1.96 -16.87
C GLU A 75 -5.57 2.05 -16.84
N PHE A 76 -4.89 1.10 -17.47
CA PHE A 76 -3.44 1.06 -17.52
C PHE A 76 -2.87 2.06 -18.54
N HIS A 77 -2.66 3.30 -18.10
CA HIS A 77 -2.12 4.37 -18.93
C HIS A 77 -1.08 5.21 -18.18
N PRO A 78 0.05 5.60 -18.83
CA PRO A 78 1.10 6.37 -18.17
C PRO A 78 0.62 7.70 -17.58
N ASN A 79 -0.31 8.39 -18.25
CA ASN A 79 -0.90 9.63 -17.72
C ASN A 79 -1.62 9.41 -16.38
N TYR A 80 -2.32 8.28 -16.22
CA TYR A 80 -3.04 7.98 -14.98
C TYR A 80 -2.08 7.76 -13.81
N ILE A 81 -1.02 7.00 -14.04
CA ILE A 81 0.05 6.76 -13.05
C ILE A 81 0.72 8.09 -12.68
N ARG A 82 1.07 8.90 -13.69
CA ARG A 82 1.67 10.22 -13.52
C ARG A 82 0.79 11.16 -12.70
N ASP A 83 -0.49 11.25 -13.04
CA ASP A 83 -1.41 12.19 -12.41
C ASP A 83 -1.73 11.77 -10.97
N THR A 84 -1.82 10.45 -10.70
CA THR A 84 -1.93 9.93 -9.34
C THR A 84 -0.68 10.22 -8.52
N PHE A 85 0.52 9.96 -9.07
CA PHE A 85 1.79 10.31 -8.43
C PHE A 85 1.86 11.82 -8.12
N ARG A 86 1.51 12.66 -9.09
CA ARG A 86 1.44 14.12 -8.95
C ARG A 86 0.57 14.53 -7.77
N VAL A 87 -0.66 14.01 -7.67
CA VAL A 87 -1.57 14.35 -6.56
C VAL A 87 -0.98 13.95 -5.20
N ILE A 88 -0.38 12.75 -5.10
CA ILE A 88 0.27 12.31 -3.85
C ILE A 88 1.42 13.25 -3.48
N MET A 89 2.23 13.66 -4.45
CA MET A 89 3.33 14.60 -4.21
C MET A 89 2.85 15.99 -3.81
N GLN A 90 1.79 16.51 -4.43
CA GLN A 90 1.17 17.79 -4.06
C GLN A 90 0.71 17.77 -2.60
N MET A 91 0.02 16.69 -2.18
CA MET A 91 -0.38 16.49 -0.79
C MET A 91 0.83 16.38 0.15
N ALA A 92 1.87 15.63 -0.25
CA ALA A 92 3.04 15.40 0.58
C ALA A 92 3.79 16.69 0.91
N VAL A 93 3.95 17.60 -0.05
CA VAL A 93 4.62 18.90 0.16
C VAL A 93 3.84 19.78 1.13
N ILE A 94 2.52 19.86 0.96
CA ILE A 94 1.63 20.61 1.85
C ILE A 94 1.68 20.04 3.27
N LEU A 95 1.59 18.71 3.42
CA LEU A 95 1.64 18.06 4.72
C LEU A 95 3.01 18.22 5.39
N SER A 96 4.11 18.14 4.63
CA SER A 96 5.46 18.32 5.17
C SER A 96 5.64 19.73 5.73
N PHE A 97 5.20 20.75 4.99
CA PHE A 97 5.25 22.14 5.43
C PHE A 97 4.36 22.39 6.66
N ALA A 98 3.13 21.89 6.65
CA ALA A 98 2.16 22.13 7.73
C ALA A 98 2.52 21.37 9.02
N SER A 99 3.08 20.17 8.90
CA SER A 99 3.45 19.34 10.06
C SER A 99 4.86 19.61 10.58
N GLY A 100 5.74 20.21 9.77
CA GLY A 100 7.13 20.43 10.13
C GLY A 100 7.98 19.15 10.24
N VAL A 101 7.46 18.01 9.78
CA VAL A 101 8.15 16.71 9.80
C VAL A 101 8.16 16.06 8.41
N PRO A 102 9.10 15.14 8.14
CA PRO A 102 9.14 14.42 6.87
C PRO A 102 7.87 13.61 6.61
N VAL A 103 7.35 13.67 5.38
CA VAL A 103 6.23 12.83 4.92
C VAL A 103 6.75 11.60 4.16
N VAL A 104 6.39 10.41 4.65
CA VAL A 104 6.59 9.12 3.98
C VAL A 104 5.48 8.94 2.95
N LYS A 105 5.85 8.77 1.68
CA LYS A 105 4.89 8.66 0.56
C LYS A 105 4.70 7.20 0.18
N LEU A 106 3.47 6.70 0.33
CA LEU A 106 3.13 5.31 0.09
C LEU A 106 1.93 5.19 -0.86
N GLY A 107 2.17 4.76 -2.10
CA GLY A 107 1.15 4.54 -3.10
C GLY A 107 0.34 3.26 -2.85
N ARG A 108 -0.97 3.33 -3.07
CA ARG A 108 -1.83 2.15 -3.34
C ARG A 108 -1.80 1.89 -4.85
N LEU A 109 -0.67 1.41 -5.33
CA LEU A 109 -0.30 1.31 -6.75
C LEU A 109 0.58 0.07 -6.97
N ALA A 110 0.64 -0.39 -8.22
CA ALA A 110 1.49 -1.50 -8.64
C ALA A 110 1.21 -2.83 -7.90
N GLY A 111 -0.05 -3.13 -7.61
CA GLY A 111 -0.41 -4.42 -6.98
C GLY A 111 -1.83 -4.50 -6.42
N GLN A 112 -2.57 -3.40 -6.36
CA GLN A 112 -3.88 -3.31 -5.73
C GLN A 112 -5.00 -3.78 -6.66
N PHE A 113 -4.88 -4.99 -7.20
CA PHE A 113 -5.80 -5.57 -8.21
C PHE A 113 -6.79 -6.59 -7.63
N ALA A 114 -6.73 -6.90 -6.33
CA ALA A 114 -7.66 -7.82 -5.67
C ALA A 114 -8.57 -7.05 -4.70
N LYS A 115 -9.85 -7.44 -4.63
CA LYS A 115 -10.90 -6.78 -3.84
C LYS A 115 -11.67 -7.80 -3.00
N PRO A 116 -11.77 -7.61 -1.67
CA PRO A 116 -12.67 -8.41 -0.85
C PRO A 116 -14.12 -7.97 -1.14
N ARG A 117 -15.05 -8.94 -1.15
CA ARG A 117 -16.47 -8.68 -1.41
C ARG A 117 -17.33 -9.12 -0.22
N SER A 118 -18.37 -8.35 0.09
CA SER A 118 -19.32 -8.67 1.16
C SER A 118 -20.15 -9.92 0.88
N SER A 119 -20.39 -10.22 -0.41
CA SER A 119 -21.08 -11.43 -0.86
C SER A 119 -20.22 -12.14 -1.90
N PRO A 120 -20.14 -13.48 -1.90
CA PRO A 120 -19.49 -14.24 -2.96
C PRO A 120 -20.28 -14.19 -4.28
N ILE A 121 -21.58 -13.88 -4.23
CA ILE A 121 -22.49 -13.85 -5.38
C ILE A 121 -23.00 -12.42 -5.62
N GLU A 122 -23.07 -12.01 -6.88
CA GLU A 122 -23.66 -10.77 -7.37
C GLU A 122 -24.89 -11.12 -8.22
N LYS A 123 -26.03 -10.49 -7.92
CA LYS A 123 -27.29 -10.67 -8.64
C LYS A 123 -27.59 -9.44 -9.49
N LYS A 124 -28.00 -9.64 -10.74
CA LYS A 124 -28.60 -8.58 -11.59
C LYS A 124 -29.82 -9.17 -12.30
N GLY A 125 -31.01 -8.67 -11.96
CA GLY A 125 -32.26 -9.32 -12.36
C GLY A 125 -32.30 -10.75 -11.81
N ASP A 126 -32.66 -11.70 -12.67
CA ASP A 126 -32.77 -13.12 -12.31
C ASP A 126 -31.43 -13.89 -12.40
N LEU A 127 -30.37 -13.26 -12.89
CA LEU A 127 -29.07 -13.91 -13.07
C LEU A 127 -28.18 -13.71 -11.84
N GLU A 128 -27.68 -14.82 -11.31
CA GLU A 128 -26.71 -14.85 -10.21
C GLU A 128 -25.35 -15.34 -10.70
N LEU A 129 -24.30 -14.54 -10.49
CA LEU A 129 -22.94 -14.88 -10.89
C LEU A 129 -21.97 -14.68 -9.72
N PRO A 130 -20.79 -15.33 -9.74
CA PRO A 130 -19.71 -14.99 -8.82
C PRO A 130 -19.40 -13.49 -8.86
N SER A 131 -19.17 -12.90 -7.69
CA SER A 131 -18.80 -11.50 -7.57
C SER A 131 -17.47 -11.23 -8.28
N TYR A 132 -17.33 -10.03 -8.85
CA TYR A 132 -16.04 -9.52 -9.30
C TYR A 132 -15.11 -9.32 -8.10
N LEU A 133 -13.97 -10.01 -8.11
CA LEU A 133 -12.98 -10.03 -7.02
C LEU A 133 -11.75 -9.18 -7.34
N GLY A 134 -11.79 -8.39 -8.43
CA GLY A 134 -10.65 -7.63 -8.90
C GLY A 134 -9.96 -8.29 -10.09
N ASP A 135 -9.29 -7.48 -10.91
CA ASP A 135 -8.76 -7.88 -12.22
C ASP A 135 -7.69 -8.97 -12.15
N MET A 136 -6.99 -9.11 -11.01
CA MET A 136 -6.04 -10.21 -10.76
C MET A 136 -6.73 -11.59 -10.70
N ILE A 137 -8.06 -11.62 -10.52
CA ILE A 137 -8.84 -12.84 -10.29
C ILE A 137 -9.81 -13.09 -11.45
N ASN A 138 -10.73 -12.17 -11.71
CA ASN A 138 -11.77 -12.30 -12.76
C ASN A 138 -12.10 -10.92 -13.37
N CYS A 139 -13.01 -10.87 -14.34
CA CYS A 139 -13.36 -9.63 -15.05
C CYS A 139 -14.54 -8.91 -14.40
N ILE A 140 -14.62 -7.58 -14.60
CA ILE A 140 -15.73 -6.76 -14.12
C ILE A 140 -17.07 -7.08 -14.82
N ASP A 141 -17.00 -7.48 -16.10
CA ASP A 141 -18.15 -7.79 -16.93
C ASP A 141 -19.07 -8.84 -16.29
N PHE A 142 -20.38 -8.63 -16.41
CA PHE A 142 -21.39 -9.49 -15.78
C PHE A 142 -21.80 -10.62 -16.73
N SER A 143 -20.88 -11.57 -16.97
CA SER A 143 -21.16 -12.80 -17.71
C SER A 143 -20.49 -14.01 -17.06
N LYS A 144 -21.03 -15.21 -17.28
CA LYS A 144 -20.52 -16.45 -16.67
C LYS A 144 -19.02 -16.63 -16.93
N LYS A 145 -18.61 -16.55 -18.20
CA LYS A 145 -17.20 -16.65 -18.62
C LYS A 145 -16.32 -15.55 -18.02
N ALA A 146 -16.82 -14.32 -17.95
CA ALA A 146 -16.07 -13.20 -17.39
C ALA A 146 -15.81 -13.34 -15.88
N ARG A 147 -16.73 -13.98 -15.15
CA ARG A 147 -16.65 -14.13 -13.69
C ARG A 147 -15.88 -15.37 -13.23
N GLU A 148 -15.52 -16.28 -14.14
CA GLU A 148 -14.64 -17.42 -13.85
C GLU A 148 -13.24 -16.94 -13.46
N PRO A 149 -12.70 -17.36 -12.29
CA PRO A 149 -11.34 -17.03 -11.91
C PRO A 149 -10.29 -17.62 -12.85
N ASP A 150 -9.38 -16.79 -13.35
CA ASP A 150 -8.30 -17.22 -14.25
C ASP A 150 -6.91 -16.98 -13.64
N PRO A 151 -6.12 -18.03 -13.34
CA PRO A 151 -4.77 -17.86 -12.80
C PRO A 151 -3.83 -17.03 -13.67
N GLU A 152 -4.01 -16.97 -15.01
CA GLU A 152 -3.16 -16.17 -15.90
C GLU A 152 -3.21 -14.67 -15.58
N ARG A 153 -4.33 -14.20 -15.00
CA ARG A 153 -4.50 -12.82 -14.58
C ARG A 153 -3.48 -12.38 -13.53
N MET A 154 -2.92 -13.31 -12.75
CA MET A 154 -1.81 -13.02 -11.84
C MET A 154 -0.52 -12.61 -12.57
N ILE A 155 -0.24 -13.20 -13.74
CA ILE A 155 0.90 -12.81 -14.58
C ILE A 155 0.64 -11.44 -15.19
N GLN A 156 -0.58 -11.19 -15.67
CA GLN A 156 -0.96 -9.87 -16.19
C GLN A 156 -0.83 -8.78 -15.13
N ALA A 157 -1.34 -9.02 -13.92
CA ALA A 157 -1.22 -8.11 -12.79
C ALA A 157 0.25 -7.84 -12.43
N TYR A 158 1.11 -8.87 -12.44
CA TYR A 158 2.55 -8.68 -12.24
C TYR A 158 3.18 -7.79 -13.32
N ASN A 159 2.87 -8.02 -14.60
CA ASN A 159 3.45 -7.22 -15.69
C ASN A 159 3.04 -5.74 -15.56
N GLN A 160 1.75 -5.47 -15.27
CA GLN A 160 1.27 -4.12 -15.05
C GLN A 160 1.89 -3.47 -13.81
N ALA A 161 2.04 -4.22 -12.72
CA ALA A 161 2.72 -3.77 -11.52
C ALA A 161 4.20 -3.43 -11.77
N ALA A 162 4.93 -4.27 -12.51
CA ALA A 162 6.32 -4.04 -12.88
C ALA A 162 6.49 -2.77 -13.72
N SER A 163 5.64 -2.59 -14.75
CA SER A 163 5.66 -1.38 -15.57
C SER A 163 5.29 -0.13 -14.78
N THR A 164 4.29 -0.22 -13.91
CA THR A 164 3.87 0.89 -13.04
C THR A 164 4.98 1.28 -12.07
N GLN A 165 5.59 0.30 -11.39
CA GLN A 165 6.69 0.55 -10.46
C GLN A 165 7.92 1.14 -11.15
N ASN A 166 8.25 0.66 -12.36
CA ASN A 166 9.34 1.23 -13.14
C ASN A 166 9.07 2.72 -13.46
N LEU A 167 7.86 3.06 -13.88
CA LEU A 167 7.49 4.44 -14.18
C LEU A 167 7.47 5.33 -12.93
N LEU A 168 6.97 4.82 -11.80
CA LEU A 168 7.01 5.51 -10.50
C LEU A 168 8.45 5.82 -10.06
N ARG A 169 9.37 4.87 -10.23
CA ARG A 169 10.81 5.09 -9.97
C ARG A 169 11.38 6.18 -10.87
N ALA A 170 11.04 6.17 -12.16
CA ALA A 170 11.47 7.21 -13.09
C ALA A 170 10.94 8.60 -12.69
N PHE A 171 9.70 8.71 -12.20
CA PHE A 171 9.18 9.99 -11.69
C PHE A 171 9.84 10.41 -10.37
N ALA A 172 10.05 9.47 -9.45
CA ALA A 172 10.58 9.73 -8.11
C ALA A 172 12.04 10.21 -8.12
N TYR A 173 12.86 9.71 -9.07
CA TYR A 173 14.29 9.99 -9.15
C TYR A 173 14.72 10.74 -10.42
N GLY A 174 13.88 10.79 -11.45
CA GLY A 174 14.20 11.43 -12.74
C GLY A 174 13.80 12.90 -12.84
N GLY A 175 13.62 13.59 -11.72
CA GLY A 175 13.32 15.03 -11.66
C GLY A 175 11.84 15.43 -11.70
N TYR A 176 10.92 14.49 -11.96
CA TYR A 176 9.48 14.80 -11.89
C TYR A 176 9.00 15.07 -10.45
N ALA A 177 9.73 14.57 -9.45
CA ALA A 177 9.50 14.81 -8.04
C ALA A 177 10.17 16.10 -7.50
N ASP A 178 10.69 16.96 -8.39
CA ASP A 178 11.32 18.21 -8.01
C ASP A 178 10.37 19.13 -7.25
N LEU A 179 10.84 19.66 -6.12
CA LEU A 179 10.02 20.40 -5.18
C LEU A 179 9.49 21.71 -5.77
N SER A 180 10.29 22.39 -6.60
CA SER A 180 9.87 23.62 -7.30
C SER A 180 8.79 23.32 -8.33
N THR A 181 8.94 22.20 -9.04
CA THR A 181 7.96 21.71 -10.01
C THR A 181 6.65 21.36 -9.33
N ILE A 182 6.67 20.61 -8.23
CA ILE A 182 5.46 20.26 -7.47
C ILE A 182 4.78 21.52 -6.94
N GLN A 183 5.56 22.48 -6.46
CA GLN A 183 5.03 23.75 -5.97
C GLN A 183 4.35 24.56 -7.07
N SER A 184 4.85 24.52 -8.31
CA SER A 184 4.17 25.15 -9.44
C SER A 184 2.78 24.55 -9.69
N TRP A 185 2.63 23.22 -9.57
CA TRP A 185 1.33 22.55 -9.71
C TRP A 185 0.35 22.94 -8.61
N ASN A 186 0.83 23.14 -7.38
CA ASN A 186 0.00 23.61 -6.28
C ASN A 186 -0.55 25.02 -6.53
N LEU A 187 0.29 25.93 -7.03
CA LEU A 187 -0.15 27.28 -7.39
C LEU A 187 -1.20 27.26 -8.51
N ASP A 188 -1.03 26.42 -9.52
CA ASP A 188 -2.00 26.27 -10.60
C ASP A 188 -3.33 25.68 -10.12
N PHE A 189 -3.30 24.70 -9.21
CA PHE A 189 -4.50 24.17 -8.57
C PHE A 189 -5.24 25.26 -7.78
N VAL A 190 -4.50 26.03 -6.97
CA VAL A 190 -5.06 27.13 -6.16
C VAL A 190 -5.72 28.19 -7.04
N LYS A 191 -5.08 28.59 -8.16
CA LYS A 191 -5.64 29.59 -9.09
C LYS A 191 -6.98 29.16 -9.70
N LYS A 192 -7.18 27.86 -9.90
CA LYS A 192 -8.37 27.29 -10.54
C LYS A 192 -9.49 26.93 -9.56
N SER A 193 -9.21 26.89 -8.25
CA SER A 193 -10.15 26.44 -7.22
C SER A 193 -10.90 27.59 -6.55
N LYS A 194 -12.23 27.46 -6.40
CA LYS A 194 -13.07 28.42 -5.64
C LYS A 194 -12.67 28.48 -4.16
N GLN A 195 -12.19 27.38 -3.61
CA GLN A 195 -11.66 27.26 -2.24
C GLN A 195 -10.17 27.60 -2.15
N GLY A 196 -9.56 28.00 -3.28
CA GLY A 196 -8.13 28.25 -3.41
C GLY A 196 -7.60 29.35 -2.50
N SER A 197 -8.41 30.35 -2.12
CA SER A 197 -7.98 31.45 -1.25
C SER A 197 -7.36 30.97 0.07
N ASN A 198 -7.97 29.95 0.70
CA ASN A 198 -7.46 29.37 1.94
C ASN A 198 -6.13 28.62 1.76
N PHE A 199 -5.93 27.99 0.59
CA PHE A 199 -4.69 27.28 0.25
C PHE A 199 -3.61 28.19 -0.33
N LYS A 200 -3.98 29.36 -0.85
CA LYS A 200 -3.07 30.33 -1.49
C LYS A 200 -2.01 30.83 -0.54
N ASN A 201 -2.40 31.16 0.69
CA ASN A 201 -1.44 31.63 1.70
C ASN A 201 -0.41 30.55 2.03
N LEU A 202 -0.85 29.29 2.14
CA LEU A 202 0.04 28.16 2.41
C LEU A 202 1.00 27.92 1.23
N ALA A 203 0.47 27.90 0.01
CA ALA A 203 1.28 27.74 -1.19
C ALA A 203 2.32 28.88 -1.31
N ASN A 204 1.92 30.14 -1.15
CA ASN A 204 2.85 31.27 -1.23
C ASN A 204 3.98 31.16 -0.20
N ARG A 205 3.67 30.78 1.05
CA ARG A 205 4.70 30.59 2.08
C ARG A 205 5.69 29.47 1.74
N ILE A 206 5.24 28.38 1.13
CA ILE A 206 6.14 27.32 0.64
C ILE A 206 7.09 27.89 -0.42
N SER A 207 6.55 28.69 -1.36
CA SER A 207 7.37 29.35 -2.40
C SER A 207 8.38 30.32 -1.79
N GLU A 208 8.01 31.10 -0.78
CA GLU A 208 8.93 31.99 -0.06
C GLU A 208 10.07 31.20 0.60
N CYS A 209 9.77 30.08 1.26
CA CYS A 209 10.79 29.22 1.85
C CYS A 209 11.74 28.62 0.81
N LEU A 210 11.23 28.16 -0.33
CA LEU A 210 12.07 27.66 -1.42
C LEU A 210 12.97 28.75 -2.01
N ASN A 211 12.44 29.96 -2.18
CA ASN A 211 13.22 31.11 -2.64
C ASN A 211 14.32 31.48 -1.63
N PHE A 212 14.01 31.45 -0.33
CA PHE A 212 14.98 31.66 0.74
C PHE A 212 16.08 30.60 0.73
N MET A 213 15.72 29.31 0.67
CA MET A 213 16.70 28.22 0.56
C MET A 213 17.61 28.41 -0.65
N ASN A 214 17.05 28.77 -1.82
CA ASN A 214 17.82 29.05 -3.01
C ASN A 214 18.77 30.25 -2.83
N ALA A 215 18.31 31.33 -2.18
CA ALA A 215 19.15 32.49 -1.86
C ALA A 215 20.30 32.15 -0.89
N CYS A 216 20.11 31.16 -0.01
CA CYS A 216 21.16 30.59 0.84
C CYS A 216 22.06 29.58 0.11
N GLY A 217 21.87 29.37 -1.20
CA GLY A 217 22.64 28.42 -1.99
C GLY A 217 22.22 26.96 -1.81
N VAL A 218 20.99 26.69 -1.35
CA VAL A 218 20.43 25.34 -1.21
C VAL A 218 19.31 25.16 -2.24
N ASN A 219 19.55 24.41 -3.31
CA ASN A 219 18.61 24.22 -4.41
C ASN A 219 18.70 22.84 -5.07
N ASN A 220 17.85 22.59 -6.06
CA ASN A 220 17.75 21.31 -6.75
C ASN A 220 18.96 20.96 -7.62
N HIS A 221 19.87 21.90 -7.89
CA HIS A 221 21.11 21.64 -8.63
C HIS A 221 22.23 21.08 -7.75
N ASN A 222 22.20 21.36 -6.44
CA ASN A 222 23.26 20.94 -5.51
C ASN A 222 22.77 20.09 -4.33
N VAL A 223 21.46 20.02 -4.08
CA VAL A 223 20.85 19.16 -3.05
C VAL A 223 19.83 18.21 -3.69
N ARG A 224 20.24 16.95 -3.80
CA ARG A 224 19.46 15.86 -4.41
C ARG A 224 18.10 15.63 -3.73
N GLN A 225 18.02 15.88 -2.42
CA GLN A 225 16.79 15.73 -1.64
C GLN A 225 15.70 16.74 -2.03
N LEU A 226 16.01 17.77 -2.83
CA LEU A 226 15.04 18.71 -3.39
C LEU A 226 14.53 18.31 -4.78
N SER A 227 15.29 17.48 -5.51
CA SER A 227 14.95 17.01 -6.86
C SER A 227 14.40 15.58 -6.89
N GLU A 228 14.61 14.81 -5.83
CA GLU A 228 14.26 13.39 -5.74
C GLU A 228 13.55 13.04 -4.43
N THR A 229 12.81 11.94 -4.44
CA THR A 229 12.13 11.44 -3.25
C THR A 229 12.05 9.92 -3.23
N ASN A 230 12.06 9.35 -2.04
CA ASN A 230 11.56 8.00 -1.84
C ASN A 230 10.04 7.97 -2.11
N PHE A 231 9.59 6.98 -2.89
CA PHE A 231 8.17 6.70 -3.13
C PHE A 231 7.94 5.19 -3.07
N TYR A 232 7.11 4.76 -2.13
CA TYR A 232 6.87 3.35 -1.86
C TYR A 232 5.53 2.90 -2.44
N ILE A 233 5.35 1.58 -2.56
CA ILE A 233 4.12 0.95 -3.06
C ILE A 233 3.56 -0.03 -2.03
N SER A 234 2.24 -0.16 -2.03
CA SER A 234 1.50 -1.01 -1.11
C SER A 234 0.20 -1.53 -1.71
N HIS A 235 -0.20 -2.71 -1.26
CA HIS A 235 -1.50 -3.30 -1.57
C HIS A 235 -1.99 -4.21 -0.44
N GLU A 236 -3.26 -4.61 -0.49
CA GLU A 236 -3.82 -5.60 0.43
C GLU A 236 -3.22 -6.96 0.11
N ALA A 237 -2.66 -7.66 1.10
CA ALA A 237 -2.16 -9.03 0.95
C ALA A 237 -3.31 -10.05 0.82
N LEU A 238 -4.18 -9.89 -0.18
CA LEU A 238 -5.44 -10.59 -0.28
C LEU A 238 -5.32 -11.93 -0.99
N LEU A 239 -4.73 -11.97 -2.20
CA LEU A 239 -4.63 -13.20 -3.01
C LEU A 239 -3.35 -13.97 -2.63
N LEU A 240 -3.45 -14.84 -1.63
CA LEU A 240 -2.29 -15.52 -1.03
C LEU A 240 -1.47 -16.39 -2.01
N PRO A 241 -2.03 -17.00 -3.07
CA PRO A 241 -1.22 -17.61 -4.13
C PRO A 241 -0.25 -16.63 -4.80
N TYR A 242 -0.68 -15.39 -5.04
CA TYR A 242 0.15 -14.32 -5.61
C TYR A 242 1.22 -13.88 -4.59
N GLU A 243 0.80 -13.54 -3.37
CA GLU A 243 1.70 -13.04 -2.33
C GLU A 243 2.80 -14.05 -1.97
N SER A 244 2.42 -15.31 -1.81
CA SER A 244 3.38 -16.37 -1.51
C SER A 244 4.32 -16.69 -2.69
N ALA A 245 3.88 -16.45 -3.93
CA ALA A 245 4.73 -16.58 -5.10
C ALA A 245 5.72 -15.42 -5.23
N PHE A 246 5.47 -14.27 -4.61
CA PHE A 246 6.38 -13.12 -4.51
C PHE A 246 7.09 -13.00 -3.15
N THR A 247 7.18 -14.07 -2.37
CA THR A 247 7.96 -14.08 -1.13
C THR A 247 9.35 -14.69 -1.38
N ARG A 248 10.42 -14.02 -0.95
CA ARG A 248 11.84 -14.40 -1.15
C ARG A 248 12.63 -14.25 0.14
N ILE A 249 13.72 -15.00 0.25
CA ILE A 249 14.74 -14.77 1.28
C ILE A 249 15.64 -13.65 0.81
N ASP A 250 15.85 -12.64 1.64
CA ASP A 250 16.85 -11.61 1.42
C ASP A 250 18.25 -12.19 1.65
N SER A 251 19.15 -12.02 0.68
CA SER A 251 20.52 -12.56 0.75
C SER A 251 21.36 -11.89 1.83
N THR A 252 21.02 -10.67 2.26
CA THR A 252 21.80 -9.93 3.27
C THR A 252 21.43 -10.29 4.71
N THR A 253 20.17 -10.62 4.98
CA THR A 253 19.67 -10.87 6.34
C THR A 253 19.25 -12.32 6.58
N GLY A 254 18.96 -13.08 5.52
CA GLY A 254 18.35 -14.41 5.63
C GLY A 254 16.84 -14.38 5.98
N ASP A 255 16.25 -13.20 6.14
CA ASP A 255 14.84 -13.04 6.46
C ASP A 255 13.94 -13.12 5.22
N TRP A 256 12.69 -13.49 5.43
CA TRP A 256 11.69 -13.53 4.36
C TRP A 256 11.06 -12.16 4.12
N TYR A 257 10.97 -11.75 2.86
CA TYR A 257 10.26 -10.55 2.42
C TYR A 257 9.28 -10.91 1.32
N ASN A 258 8.08 -10.35 1.36
CA ASN A 258 7.27 -10.25 0.16
C ASN A 258 7.83 -9.11 -0.69
N VAL A 259 8.37 -9.45 -1.86
CA VAL A 259 9.02 -8.54 -2.80
C VAL A 259 8.06 -8.08 -3.91
N GLY A 260 6.75 -8.28 -3.72
CA GLY A 260 5.68 -7.72 -4.55
C GLY A 260 5.32 -6.27 -4.17
N ALA A 261 5.61 -5.83 -2.95
CA ALA A 261 5.40 -4.44 -2.51
C ALA A 261 6.27 -4.09 -1.31
N HIS A 262 6.42 -2.79 -1.03
CA HIS A 262 7.20 -2.35 0.12
C HIS A 262 6.45 -2.63 1.44
N MET A 263 5.17 -2.26 1.47
CA MET A 263 4.26 -2.52 2.59
C MET A 263 3.04 -3.29 2.10
N LEU A 264 2.55 -4.20 2.93
CA LEU A 264 1.28 -4.88 2.70
C LEU A 264 0.31 -4.52 3.81
N TRP A 265 -0.99 -4.69 3.59
CA TRP A 265 -1.95 -4.64 4.71
C TRP A 265 -2.90 -5.84 4.73
N ILE A 266 -3.43 -6.11 5.93
CA ILE A 266 -4.51 -7.04 6.16
C ILE A 266 -5.83 -6.26 6.25
N GLY A 267 -6.82 -6.70 5.48
CA GLY A 267 -8.15 -6.11 5.43
C GLY A 267 -8.97 -6.38 6.68
N ASP A 268 -10.02 -5.58 6.87
CA ASP A 268 -10.92 -5.68 8.03
C ASP A 268 -11.69 -7.01 8.08
N ARG A 269 -11.83 -7.67 6.92
CA ARG A 269 -12.52 -8.97 6.76
C ARG A 269 -11.57 -10.17 6.73
N THR A 270 -10.26 -9.92 6.79
CA THR A 270 -9.22 -10.96 6.67
C THR A 270 -8.25 -10.97 7.85
N ARG A 271 -8.52 -10.19 8.90
CA ARG A 271 -7.69 -10.06 10.11
C ARG A 271 -7.97 -11.10 11.22
N ASP A 272 -8.54 -12.25 10.87
CA ASP A 272 -8.75 -13.34 11.82
C ASP A 272 -7.41 -13.82 12.39
N LEU A 273 -7.28 -13.88 13.72
CA LEU A 273 -6.04 -14.23 14.42
C LEU A 273 -5.45 -15.57 13.97
N ASN A 274 -6.31 -16.55 13.69
CA ASN A 274 -5.93 -17.90 13.27
C ASN A 274 -6.08 -18.09 11.75
N GLY A 275 -6.40 -17.02 11.02
CA GLY A 275 -6.62 -16.99 9.60
C GLY A 275 -5.34 -17.01 8.77
N ALA A 276 -5.50 -17.35 7.50
CA ALA A 276 -4.40 -17.49 6.55
C ALA A 276 -3.62 -16.19 6.30
N HIS A 277 -4.30 -15.04 6.30
CA HIS A 277 -3.68 -13.74 6.05
C HIS A 277 -2.77 -13.31 7.21
N VAL A 278 -3.22 -13.47 8.45
CA VAL A 278 -2.39 -13.23 9.64
C VAL A 278 -1.21 -14.20 9.67
N GLU A 279 -1.44 -15.48 9.38
CA GLU A 279 -0.34 -16.48 9.28
C GLU A 279 0.73 -16.05 8.27
N PHE A 280 0.31 -15.70 7.05
CA PHE A 280 1.21 -15.26 5.99
C PHE A 280 2.00 -14.01 6.39
N CYS A 281 1.30 -12.94 6.81
CA CYS A 281 1.93 -11.68 7.20
C CYS A 281 2.83 -11.82 8.44
N SER A 282 2.61 -12.83 9.28
CA SER A 282 3.38 -13.02 10.50
C SER A 282 4.84 -13.45 10.28
N GLY A 283 5.18 -13.98 9.10
CA GLY A 283 6.54 -14.47 8.82
C GLY A 283 7.30 -13.68 7.76
N ILE A 284 6.69 -12.66 7.14
CA ILE A 284 7.41 -11.71 6.28
C ILE A 284 7.89 -10.51 7.10
N SER A 285 9.00 -9.93 6.68
CA SER A 285 9.68 -8.83 7.36
C SER A 285 9.17 -7.43 6.96
N ASN A 286 8.36 -7.33 5.91
CA ASN A 286 7.71 -6.09 5.47
C ASN A 286 6.92 -5.39 6.60
N PRO A 287 6.86 -4.05 6.63
CA PRO A 287 5.82 -3.34 7.39
C PRO A 287 4.43 -3.83 7.01
N ILE A 288 3.57 -4.02 8.01
CA ILE A 288 2.21 -4.56 7.85
C ILE A 288 1.19 -3.55 8.37
N GLY A 289 0.30 -3.13 7.47
CA GLY A 289 -0.90 -2.40 7.82
C GLY A 289 -1.98 -3.34 8.35
N ILE A 290 -2.77 -2.90 9.32
CA ILE A 290 -3.96 -3.64 9.79
C ILE A 290 -5.14 -2.67 9.78
N LYS A 291 -6.17 -3.01 9.00
CA LYS A 291 -7.42 -2.22 8.99
C LYS A 291 -8.16 -2.40 10.31
N VAL A 292 -8.53 -1.28 10.94
CA VAL A 292 -9.26 -1.24 12.21
C VAL A 292 -10.62 -0.59 11.97
N GLY A 293 -11.64 -1.42 11.77
CA GLY A 293 -13.04 -1.00 11.61
C GLY A 293 -13.79 -0.89 12.94
N PRO A 294 -15.07 -0.46 12.89
CA PRO A 294 -15.91 -0.28 14.08
C PRO A 294 -16.24 -1.60 14.81
N THR A 295 -16.08 -2.75 14.15
CA THR A 295 -16.28 -4.10 14.73
C THR A 295 -14.96 -4.71 15.22
N THR A 296 -13.92 -3.91 15.44
CA THR A 296 -12.62 -4.42 15.90
C THR A 296 -12.58 -4.47 17.41
N GLU A 297 -12.57 -5.69 17.94
CA GLU A 297 -12.32 -5.91 19.36
C GLU A 297 -10.85 -5.65 19.71
N HIS A 298 -10.62 -4.82 20.73
CA HIS A 298 -9.26 -4.39 21.13
C HIS A 298 -8.37 -5.57 21.52
N ASN A 299 -8.89 -6.48 22.35
CA ASN A 299 -8.15 -7.66 22.82
C ASN A 299 -7.74 -8.59 21.68
N GLU A 300 -8.57 -8.73 20.64
CA GLU A 300 -8.21 -9.51 19.45
C GLU A 300 -7.15 -8.81 18.63
N LEU A 301 -7.27 -7.49 18.44
CA LEU A 301 -6.28 -6.71 17.71
C LEU A 301 -4.90 -6.81 18.35
N VAL A 302 -4.79 -6.72 19.67
CA VAL A 302 -3.52 -6.89 20.40
C VAL A 302 -2.91 -8.28 20.14
N LYS A 303 -3.72 -9.34 20.13
CA LYS A 303 -3.25 -10.70 19.80
C LYS A 303 -2.75 -10.78 18.36
N VAL A 304 -3.44 -10.14 17.41
CA VAL A 304 -3.00 -10.09 15.99
C VAL A 304 -1.69 -9.32 15.86
N ILE A 305 -1.55 -8.18 16.53
CA ILE A 305 -0.30 -7.39 16.58
C ILE A 305 0.83 -8.24 17.13
N ASN A 306 0.64 -8.90 18.28
CA ASN A 306 1.68 -9.75 18.90
C ASN A 306 2.04 -10.95 18.00
N ARG A 307 1.09 -11.49 17.24
CA ARG A 307 1.36 -12.55 16.27
C ARG A 307 2.27 -12.06 15.13
N ILE A 308 2.06 -10.84 14.63
CA ILE A 308 2.80 -10.28 13.48
C ILE A 308 4.10 -9.60 13.89
N ASN A 309 4.10 -8.90 15.04
CA ASN A 309 5.21 -8.11 15.57
C ASN A 309 5.57 -8.56 17.01
N PRO A 310 6.01 -9.82 17.20
CA PRO A 310 6.28 -10.36 18.54
C PRO A 310 7.43 -9.66 19.28
N LYS A 311 8.33 -9.01 18.53
CA LYS A 311 9.48 -8.25 19.08
C LYS A 311 9.16 -6.78 19.34
N ASN A 312 7.91 -6.35 19.09
CA ASN A 312 7.49 -4.95 19.19
C ASN A 312 8.41 -3.98 18.42
N GLU A 313 8.81 -4.35 17.20
CA GLU A 313 9.66 -3.53 16.35
C GLU A 313 8.91 -2.26 15.92
N ALA A 314 9.50 -1.09 16.14
CA ALA A 314 8.97 0.17 15.65
C ALA A 314 8.92 0.17 14.11
N GLY A 315 7.86 0.76 13.53
CA GLY A 315 7.63 0.79 12.09
C GLY A 315 7.16 -0.52 11.47
N LYS A 316 7.06 -1.62 12.22
CA LYS A 316 6.57 -2.91 11.72
C LYS A 316 5.05 -2.95 11.52
N ILE A 317 4.29 -2.28 12.38
CA ILE A 317 2.82 -2.26 12.34
C ILE A 317 2.31 -0.85 12.09
N VAL A 318 1.34 -0.73 11.19
CA VAL A 318 0.55 0.50 10.99
C VAL A 318 -0.92 0.18 11.20
N LEU A 319 -1.56 0.80 12.19
CA LEU A 319 -3.00 0.66 12.39
C LEU A 319 -3.76 1.64 11.48
N ILE A 320 -4.55 1.11 10.55
CA ILE A 320 -5.29 1.89 9.55
C ILE A 320 -6.75 1.99 10.01
N VAL A 321 -7.03 3.03 10.78
CA VAL A 321 -8.33 3.24 11.42
C VAL A 321 -9.38 3.73 10.42
N ARG A 322 -10.57 3.11 10.45
CA ARG A 322 -11.68 3.38 9.52
C ARG A 322 -13.06 3.21 10.15
N MET A 323 -13.27 3.81 11.33
CA MET A 323 -14.49 3.66 12.13
C MET A 323 -15.70 4.44 11.60
N GLY A 324 -15.47 5.45 10.75
CA GLY A 324 -16.51 6.36 10.26
C GLY A 324 -16.71 7.58 11.17
N ALA A 325 -17.09 8.71 10.58
CA ALA A 325 -17.17 10.01 11.28
C ALA A 325 -18.08 9.99 12.52
N GLY A 326 -19.24 9.33 12.45
CA GLY A 326 -20.17 9.25 13.59
C GLY A 326 -19.74 8.34 14.74
N ASN A 327 -18.74 7.48 14.51
CA ASN A 327 -18.29 6.49 15.49
C ASN A 327 -16.88 6.74 16.02
N ILE A 328 -16.03 7.45 15.28
CA ILE A 328 -14.60 7.57 15.58
C ILE A 328 -14.35 8.14 16.98
N GLU A 329 -15.10 9.15 17.42
CA GLU A 329 -14.89 9.74 18.75
C GLU A 329 -15.26 8.79 19.89
N LYS A 330 -16.23 7.89 19.66
CA LYS A 330 -16.73 6.92 20.65
C LYS A 330 -15.88 5.65 20.67
N LEU A 331 -15.49 5.18 19.49
CA LEU A 331 -14.88 3.88 19.30
C LEU A 331 -13.36 3.93 19.23
N TYR A 332 -12.74 5.09 18.96
CA TYR A 332 -11.29 5.21 18.96
C TYR A 332 -10.79 5.20 20.41
N PRO A 333 -10.09 4.14 20.86
CA PRO A 333 -9.60 4.05 22.23
C PRO A 333 -8.86 5.31 22.68
N PRO A 334 -9.14 5.81 23.91
CA PRO A 334 -8.33 6.83 24.56
C PRO A 334 -6.85 6.44 24.60
N ASP A 335 -6.55 5.14 24.79
CA ASP A 335 -5.19 4.62 24.92
C ASP A 335 -4.36 4.73 23.63
N TYR A 336 -4.98 4.85 22.45
CA TYR A 336 -4.24 5.18 21.21
C TYR A 336 -3.77 6.64 21.18
N LYS A 337 -4.33 7.53 22.01
CA LYS A 337 -3.81 8.89 22.22
C LYS A 337 -2.61 8.89 23.17
N SER A 338 -2.39 7.81 23.92
CA SER A 338 -1.37 7.70 24.96
C SER A 338 -0.44 6.50 24.79
N ASN A 339 0.18 6.33 23.61
CA ASN A 339 1.46 5.60 23.53
C ASN A 339 2.64 6.47 24.01
N LYS A 340 2.44 7.16 25.14
CA LYS A 340 3.53 7.67 25.97
C LYS A 340 3.53 6.84 27.25
N LYS A 341 4.41 5.83 27.25
CA LYS A 341 4.90 5.04 28.41
C LYS A 341 3.90 4.07 29.05
N LYS A 342 4.21 2.78 28.97
CA LYS A 342 4.71 2.02 30.12
C LYS A 342 5.81 1.08 29.66
#